data_AF-A0A6A2WRX0-F1
#
_entry.id   AF-A0A6A2WRX0-F1
#
_cell.length_a   1.000
_cell.length_b   1.000
_cell.length_c   1.000
_cell.angle_alpha   90.00
_cell.angle_beta   90.00
_cell.angle_gamma   90.00
#
_symmetry.space_group_name_H-M   'P 1'
#
loop_
_entity.id
_entity.type
_entity.pdbx_description
1 polymer ?
#
loop_
_entity_poly.entity_id
_entity_poly.type
_entity_poly.pdbx_seq_one_letter_code
_entity_poly.pdbx_strand_id
1 'polypeptide(L)'
;MAGFHVLRLMPEPTAVALLYAQQQQQLIYDNMGSGSEKIALIFNMGAGYCDVAVTAMAGGVSQIKALAGSATGGEDLLQNMMRHLLPDYDNLFSSRGINEIKSMGLLRVATQDAIHKLSFQESV
;
A
#
# COMPACT_ATOMS: atom_id res chain seq x y z
N MET A 1 -25.93 -4.20 -3.02
CA MET A 1 -24.99 -5.06 -2.25
C MET A 1 -24.59 -6.23 -3.12
N ALA A 2 -23.33 -6.69 -3.05
CA ALA A 2 -22.78 -7.68 -3.98
C ALA A 2 -23.23 -9.15 -3.76
N GLY A 3 -24.05 -9.44 -2.73
CA GLY A 3 -24.61 -10.78 -2.50
C GLY A 3 -23.68 -11.78 -1.80
N PHE A 4 -22.52 -11.35 -1.29
CA PHE A 4 -21.58 -12.23 -0.59
C PHE A 4 -21.96 -12.48 0.87
N HIS A 5 -21.70 -13.71 1.34
CA HIS A 5 -21.72 -14.05 2.76
C HIS A 5 -20.33 -13.82 3.38
N VAL A 6 -20.16 -12.70 4.08
CA VAL A 6 -18.86 -12.29 4.64
C VAL A 6 -18.62 -13.02 5.96
N LEU A 7 -17.70 -14.01 5.94
CA LEU A 7 -17.37 -14.81 7.12
C LEU A 7 -16.55 -14.03 8.17
N ARG A 8 -15.59 -13.23 7.71
CA ARG A 8 -14.70 -12.45 8.57
C ARG A 8 -14.11 -11.27 7.80
N LEU A 9 -14.03 -10.12 8.47
CA LEU A 9 -13.19 -9.01 8.03
C LEU A 9 -11.80 -9.18 8.65
N MET A 10 -10.77 -9.06 7.81
CA MET A 10 -9.39 -9.21 8.22
C MET A 10 -8.61 -7.97 7.81
N PRO A 11 -7.84 -7.34 8.73
CA PRO A 11 -6.92 -6.28 8.36
C PRO A 11 -5.89 -6.80 7.36
N GLU A 12 -5.61 -6.03 6.32
CA GLU A 12 -4.65 -6.38 5.28
C GLU A 12 -3.27 -6.81 5.81
N PRO A 13 -2.60 -6.09 6.75
CA PRO A 13 -1.31 -6.52 7.27
C PRO A 13 -1.37 -7.86 8.00
N THR A 14 -2.54 -8.25 8.55
CA THR A 14 -2.73 -9.59 9.13
C THR A 14 -2.80 -10.66 8.05
N ALA A 15 -3.49 -10.39 6.94
CA ALA A 15 -3.55 -11.30 5.81
C ALA A 15 -2.15 -11.52 5.20
N VAL A 16 -1.36 -10.45 5.06
CA VAL A 16 0.03 -10.52 4.60
C VAL A 16 0.90 -11.34 5.57
N ALA A 17 0.75 -11.14 6.88
CA ALA A 17 1.48 -11.92 7.89
C ALA A 17 1.18 -13.42 7.80
N LEU A 18 -0.08 -13.79 7.55
CA LEU A 18 -0.49 -15.18 7.37
C LEU A 18 0.10 -15.77 6.08
N LEU A 19 0.04 -15.05 4.96
CA LEU A 19 0.64 -15.49 3.70
C LEU A 19 2.15 -15.69 3.84
N TYR A 20 2.84 -14.74 4.48
CA TYR A 20 4.26 -14.84 4.76
C TYR A 20 4.59 -16.06 5.63
N ALA A 21 3.82 -16.30 6.69
CA ALA A 21 4.00 -17.47 7.54
C ALA A 21 3.83 -18.79 6.77
N GLN A 22 2.82 -18.87 5.89
CA GLN A 22 2.59 -20.05 5.04
C GLN A 22 3.74 -20.29 4.06
N GLN A 23 4.23 -19.23 3.40
CA GLN A 23 5.37 -19.33 2.48
C GLN A 23 6.64 -19.79 3.20
N GLN A 24 6.90 -19.27 4.41
CA GLN A 24 8.06 -19.69 5.20
C GLN A 24 7.98 -21.16 5.62
N GLN A 25 6.78 -21.69 5.94
CA GLN A 25 6.60 -23.12 6.24
C GLN A 25 6.91 -24.01 5.03
N GLN A 26 6.53 -23.59 3.82
CA GLN A 26 6.80 -24.35 2.58
C GLN A 26 8.29 -24.34 2.20
N LEU A 27 9.01 -23.27 2.51
CA LEU A 27 10.45 -23.16 2.22
C LEU A 27 11.32 -23.92 3.24
N ILE A 28 10.76 -24.29 4.39
CA ILE A 28 11.48 -24.89 5.52
C ILE A 28 10.85 -26.25 5.82
N TYR A 29 11.05 -27.22 4.92
CA TYR A 29 10.64 -28.61 5.18
C TYR A 29 11.43 -29.27 6.34
N ASP A 30 12.53 -28.69 6.81
CA ASP A 30 13.48 -29.35 7.73
C ASP A 30 13.73 -28.68 9.11
N ASN A 31 13.10 -27.55 9.47
CA ASN A 31 13.42 -26.86 10.74
C ASN A 31 12.20 -26.47 11.58
N MET A 32 11.19 -27.34 11.63
CA MET A 32 10.01 -27.17 12.49
C MET A 32 10.29 -27.31 14.01
N GLY A 33 11.56 -27.48 14.39
CA GLY A 33 11.99 -27.71 15.79
C GLY A 33 13.01 -26.71 16.35
N SER A 34 13.52 -25.76 15.56
CA SER A 34 14.35 -24.69 16.12
C SER A 34 13.42 -23.63 16.69
N GLY A 35 13.31 -23.55 18.02
CA GLY A 35 12.51 -22.55 18.75
C GLY A 35 12.97 -21.09 18.57
N SER A 36 13.55 -20.75 17.41
CA SER A 36 13.95 -19.40 17.05
C SER A 36 12.73 -18.60 16.59
N GLU A 37 12.42 -17.53 17.32
CA GLU A 37 11.40 -16.56 16.95
C GLU A 37 11.88 -15.78 15.72
N LYS A 38 11.09 -15.79 14.64
CA LYS A 38 11.33 -14.97 13.47
C LYS A 38 10.49 -13.71 13.53
N ILE A 39 11.13 -12.56 13.50
CA ILE A 39 10.46 -11.25 13.48
C ILE A 39 10.48 -10.72 12.05
N ALA A 40 9.33 -10.28 11.55
CA ALA A 40 9.20 -9.62 10.25
C ALA A 40 8.48 -8.28 10.41
N LEU A 41 8.89 -7.30 9.61
CA LEU A 41 8.20 -6.04 9.45
C LEU A 41 7.44 -6.06 8.12
N ILE A 42 6.14 -5.79 8.19
CA ILE A 42 5.26 -5.67 7.05
C ILE A 42 5.02 -4.18 6.85
N PHE A 43 5.41 -3.68 5.69
CA PHE A 43 5.10 -2.33 5.24
C PHE A 43 4.10 -2.45 4.08
N ASN A 44 2.92 -1.87 4.25
CA ASN A 44 1.88 -1.88 3.23
C ASN A 44 1.41 -0.46 2.96
N MET A 45 1.66 0.03 1.74
CA MET A 45 1.21 1.35 1.33
C MET A 45 0.34 1.23 0.09
N GLY A 46 -0.95 1.45 0.29
CA GLY A 46 -1.94 1.54 -0.78
C GLY A 46 -2.11 2.97 -1.28
N ALA A 47 -3.21 3.21 -1.98
CA ALA A 47 -3.54 4.53 -2.51
C ALA A 47 -3.86 5.55 -1.40
N GLY A 48 -4.60 5.17 -0.36
CA GLY A 48 -5.06 6.10 0.69
C GLY A 48 -4.57 5.80 2.11
N TYR A 49 -3.92 4.66 2.33
CA TYR A 49 -3.47 4.24 3.66
C TYR A 49 -2.08 3.61 3.58
N CYS A 50 -1.32 3.82 4.64
CA CYS A 50 -0.03 3.21 4.88
C CYS A 50 -0.07 2.55 6.26
N ASP A 51 0.05 1.22 6.28
CA ASP A 51 0.06 0.41 7.48
C ASP A 51 1.42 -0.26 7.66
N VAL A 52 1.89 -0.29 8.89
CA VAL A 52 3.11 -0.98 9.29
C VAL A 52 2.80 -1.92 10.44
N ALA A 53 3.17 -3.19 10.29
CA ALA A 53 3.01 -4.19 11.33
C ALA A 53 4.32 -4.91 11.61
N VAL A 54 4.58 -5.18 12.89
CA VAL A 54 5.65 -6.09 13.31
C VAL A 54 4.99 -7.40 13.69
N THR A 55 5.40 -8.50 13.07
CA THR A 55 4.92 -9.84 13.35
C THR A 55 6.05 -10.71 13.86
N ALA A 56 5.75 -11.59 14.81
CA ALA A 56 6.66 -12.62 15.25
C ALA A 56 6.05 -14.00 15.00
N MET A 57 6.88 -14.93 14.54
CA MET A 57 6.49 -16.29 14.22
C MET A 57 7.38 -17.28 14.97
N ALA A 58 6.75 -18.19 15.71
CA ALA A 58 7.41 -19.27 16.43
C ALA A 58 6.49 -20.50 16.47
N GLY A 59 7.04 -21.70 16.22
CA GLY A 59 6.31 -22.97 16.38
C GLY A 59 5.00 -23.06 15.57
N GLY A 60 4.93 -22.42 14.40
CA GLY A 60 3.72 -22.39 13.56
C GLY A 60 2.65 -21.38 13.97
N VAL A 61 2.87 -20.60 15.04
CA VAL A 61 1.99 -19.51 15.46
C VAL A 61 2.57 -18.18 14.98
N SER A 62 1.72 -17.33 14.39
CA SER A 62 2.06 -15.97 13.97
C SER A 62 1.28 -14.97 14.83
N GLN A 63 1.98 -13.98 15.38
CA GLN A 63 1.42 -12.95 16.25
C GLN A 63 1.87 -11.56 15.80
N ILE A 64 0.92 -10.65 15.61
CA ILE A 64 1.22 -9.22 15.46
C ILE A 64 1.61 -8.64 16.83
N LYS A 65 2.83 -8.12 16.92
CA LYS A 65 3.40 -7.50 18.12
C LYS A 65 3.09 -6.00 18.18
N ALA A 66 3.10 -5.34 17.03
CA ALA A 66 2.80 -3.92 16.92
C ALA A 66 2.13 -3.63 15.57
N LEU A 67 1.25 -2.64 15.57
CA LEU A 67 0.58 -2.12 14.38
C LEU A 67 0.49 -0.60 14.50
N ALA A 68 0.87 0.10 13.44
CA ALA A 68 0.68 1.53 13.29
C ALA A 68 0.27 1.83 11.85
N GLY A 69 -0.40 2.95 11.62
CA GLY A 69 -0.76 3.35 10.27
C GLY A 69 -1.19 4.80 10.20
N SER A 70 -1.25 5.32 8.98
CA SER A 70 -1.71 6.67 8.66
C SER A 70 -2.58 6.66 7.42
N ALA A 71 -3.51 7.62 7.34
CA ALA A 71 -4.33 7.87 6.15
C ALA A 71 -3.54 8.63 5.07
N THR A 72 -2.31 8.18 4.82
CA THR A 72 -1.41 8.69 3.78
C THR A 72 -1.08 7.56 2.83
N GLY A 73 -1.11 7.78 1.52
CA GLY A 73 -0.77 6.76 0.55
C GLY A 73 -0.31 7.33 -0.79
N GLY A 74 -0.42 6.51 -1.85
CA GLY A 74 -0.04 6.90 -3.20
C GLY A 74 -0.81 8.12 -3.75
N GLU A 75 -2.02 8.38 -3.27
CA GLU A 75 -2.80 9.55 -3.69
C GLU A 75 -2.20 10.87 -3.20
N ASP A 76 -1.64 10.89 -2.00
CA ASP A 76 -0.92 12.07 -1.50
C ASP A 76 0.34 12.32 -2.33
N LEU A 77 1.06 11.26 -2.72
CA LEU A 77 2.22 11.35 -3.60
C LEU A 77 1.83 11.92 -4.97
N LEU A 78 0.74 11.40 -5.56
CA LEU A 78 0.19 11.85 -6.82
C LEU A 78 -0.25 13.33 -6.74
N GLN A 79 -0.92 13.72 -5.66
CA GLN A 79 -1.34 15.10 -5.45
C GLN A 79 -0.15 16.06 -5.30
N ASN A 80 0.88 15.65 -4.57
CA ASN A 80 2.11 16.43 -4.43
C ASN A 80 2.82 16.62 -5.77
N MET A 81 2.90 15.57 -6.60
CA MET A 81 3.48 15.64 -7.94
C MET A 81 2.67 16.54 -8.87
N MET A 82 1.34 16.46 -8.85
CA MET A 82 0.49 17.35 -9.65
C MET A 82 0.69 18.82 -9.27
N ARG A 83 0.77 19.13 -7.96
CA ARG A 83 1.08 20.48 -7.46
C ARG A 83 2.48 20.96 -7.84
N HIS A 84 3.44 20.04 -7.89
CA HIS A 84 4.79 20.36 -8.34
C HIS A 84 4.84 20.70 -9.83
N LEU A 85 4.16 19.90 -10.68
CA LEU A 85 4.09 20.12 -12.12
C LEU A 85 3.27 21.37 -12.49
N LEU A 86 2.27 21.71 -11.67
CA LEU A 86 1.40 22.85 -11.87
C LEU A 86 1.16 23.60 -10.55
N PRO A 87 2.06 24.52 -10.16
CA PRO A 87 1.94 25.24 -8.89
C PRO A 87 0.64 26.03 -8.71
N ASP A 88 0.10 26.57 -9.81
CA ASP A 88 -1.19 27.28 -9.84
C ASP A 88 -2.41 26.34 -9.94
N TYR A 89 -2.24 25.04 -9.66
CA TYR A 89 -3.26 24.00 -9.76
C TYR A 89 -4.61 24.40 -9.13
N ASP A 90 -4.58 24.90 -7.88
CA ASP A 90 -5.81 25.25 -7.16
C ASP A 90 -6.56 26.43 -7.82
N ASN A 91 -5.83 27.38 -8.42
CA ASN A 91 -6.41 28.52 -9.13
C ASN A 91 -6.98 28.13 -10.49
N LEU A 92 -6.28 27.27 -11.24
CA LEU A 92 -6.65 26.87 -12.60
C LEU A 92 -7.89 25.95 -12.65
N PHE A 93 -8.19 25.26 -11.55
CA PHE A 93 -9.34 24.35 -11.46
C PHE A 93 -10.41 24.83 -10.45
N SER A 94 -10.42 26.14 -10.15
CA SER A 94 -11.35 26.76 -9.19
C SER A 94 -12.81 26.67 -9.61
N SER A 95 -13.10 26.83 -10.91
CA SER A 95 -14.47 27.01 -11.41
C SER A 95 -15.24 25.69 -11.49
N ARG A 96 -14.52 24.56 -11.44
CA ARG A 96 -15.05 23.19 -11.52
C ARG A 96 -15.96 22.98 -12.73
N GLY A 97 -15.68 23.69 -13.83
CA GLY A 97 -16.37 23.49 -15.09
C GLY A 97 -16.10 22.11 -15.69
N ILE A 98 -16.99 21.64 -16.58
CA ILE A 98 -16.85 20.31 -17.22
C ILE A 98 -15.49 20.14 -17.92
N ASN A 99 -15.01 21.19 -18.59
CA ASN A 99 -13.71 21.15 -19.27
C ASN A 99 -12.54 21.09 -18.28
N GLU A 100 -12.62 21.82 -17.17
CA GLU A 100 -11.62 21.78 -16.10
C GLU A 100 -11.55 20.39 -15.44
N ILE A 101 -12.70 19.78 -15.14
CA ILE A 101 -12.77 18.42 -14.60
C ILE A 101 -12.09 17.41 -15.55
N LYS A 102 -12.33 17.55 -16.87
CA LYS A 102 -11.68 16.69 -17.88
C LYS A 102 -10.17 16.91 -17.92
N SER A 103 -9.71 18.15 -17.98
CA SER A 103 -8.29 18.49 -17.99
C SER A 103 -7.58 18.00 -16.73
N MET A 104 -8.21 18.13 -15.56
CA MET A 104 -7.69 17.60 -14.30
C MET A 104 -7.59 16.06 -14.33
N GLY A 105 -8.60 15.38 -14.89
CA GLY A 105 -8.53 13.92 -15.09
C GLY A 105 -7.36 13.49 -15.97
N LEU A 106 -7.11 14.22 -17.06
CA LEU A 106 -5.97 13.97 -17.96
C LEU A 106 -4.63 14.21 -17.27
N LEU A 107 -4.49 15.33 -16.55
CA LEU A 107 -3.28 15.65 -15.78
C LEU A 107 -2.99 14.56 -14.76
N ARG A 108 -4.02 14.09 -14.05
CA ARG A 108 -3.91 13.03 -13.05
C ARG A 108 -3.41 11.72 -13.66
N VAL A 109 -3.98 11.29 -14.78
CA VAL A 109 -3.56 10.06 -15.49
C VAL A 109 -2.12 10.19 -15.98
N ALA A 110 -1.75 11.31 -16.60
CA ALA A 110 -0.40 11.56 -17.08
C ALA A 110 0.63 11.59 -15.94
N THR A 111 0.29 12.22 -14.81
CA THR A 111 1.16 12.29 -13.63
C THR A 111 1.36 10.91 -13.01
N GLN A 112 0.29 10.11 -12.90
CA GLN A 112 0.37 8.74 -12.40
C GLN A 112 1.25 7.86 -13.30
N ASP A 113 1.13 7.99 -14.63
CA ASP A 113 2.00 7.28 -15.58
C ASP A 113 3.47 7.70 -15.43
N ALA A 114 3.74 9.00 -15.24
CA ALA A 114 5.08 9.51 -15.00
C ALA A 114 5.69 8.95 -13.69
N ILE A 115 4.93 8.94 -12.59
CA ILE A 115 5.39 8.36 -11.31
C ILE A 115 5.79 6.89 -11.47
N HIS A 116 4.97 6.09 -12.17
CA HIS A 116 5.30 4.70 -12.43
C HIS A 116 6.57 4.56 -13.27
N LYS A 117 6.71 5.32 -14.36
CA LYS A 117 7.92 5.28 -15.19
C LYS A 117 9.17 5.63 -14.41
N LEU A 118 9.12 6.67 -13.58
CA LEU A 118 10.23 7.09 -12.71
C LEU A 118 10.56 6.08 -11.61
N SER A 119 9.64 5.15 -11.28
CA SER A 119 9.91 4.08 -10.32
C SER A 119 10.76 2.94 -10.90
N PHE A 120 10.94 2.90 -12.23
CA PHE A 120 11.71 1.86 -12.93
C PHE A 120 12.92 2.39 -13.70
N GLN A 121 13.01 3.71 -13.94
CA GLN A 121 14.10 4.32 -14.69
C GLN A 121 15.16 4.90 -13.73
N GLU A 122 16.40 4.42 -13.84
CA GLU A 122 17.51 4.87 -12.99
C GLU A 122 18.18 6.18 -13.46
N SER A 123 17.89 6.67 -14.67
CA SER A 123 18.45 7.92 -15.22
C SER A 123 17.47 8.65 -16.14
N VAL A 124 17.35 9.96 -15.95
CA VAL A 124 16.60 10.92 -16.79
C VAL A 124 17.53 11.57 -17.80
#